data_AF-A0A7Y6ITY7-F1
#
_entry.id   AF-A0A7Y6ITY7-F1
#
_cell.length_a   1.000
_cell.length_b   1.000
_cell.length_c   1.000
_cell.angle_alpha   90.00
_cell.angle_beta   90.00
_cell.angle_gamma   90.00
#
_symmetry.space_group_name_H-M   'P 1'
#
loop_
_entity.id
_entity.type
_entity.pdbx_description
1 polymer ?
#
loop_
_entity_poly.entity_id
_entity_poly.type
_entity_poly.pdbx_seq_one_letter_code
_entity_poly.pdbx_strand_id
1 'polypeptide(L)'
;MAAGDGDGWTECGRGHRHWGLHGASGLLAVHHDAHGVPYVLMQKRSWWSHHGGTWGLPGGALDSHEDAVAGALREAREEAAVPGDALRVKGVYVDDHGGWAFETVIAEASELLPAVPANRESVELRWLRLPEISAMRLHPGFAETWGEVQEELRPETLVLDVANIVGARAQHGWWKDRLGAATRLLEDVSRLGLTHPVLERWYPRIVAVVEGGAREVPDVPGVQVVAATGSGDDAIVEVVRRARPWERVLVVTADRGLKERVTDLGATTVGPRWLLSQLDR
;
A
#
# COMPACT_ATOMS: atom_id res chain seq x y z
N MET A 1 -18.13 8.77 -21.08
CA MET A 1 -16.88 9.10 -20.36
C MET A 1 -15.81 9.17 -21.42
N ALA A 2 -15.05 10.27 -21.45
CA ALA A 2 -14.05 10.52 -22.49
C ALA A 2 -12.67 10.41 -21.86
N ALA A 3 -11.75 9.70 -22.52
CA ALA A 3 -10.36 9.65 -22.09
C ALA A 3 -9.74 11.05 -22.19
N GLY A 4 -8.99 11.46 -21.17
CA GLY A 4 -8.39 12.80 -21.06
C GLY A 4 -9.36 13.90 -20.65
N ASP A 5 -10.53 13.55 -20.10
CA ASP A 5 -11.46 14.56 -19.55
C ASP A 5 -10.96 15.18 -18.23
N GLY A 6 -9.90 14.60 -17.64
CA GLY A 6 -9.14 15.19 -16.55
C GLY A 6 -8.22 16.35 -16.96
N ASP A 7 -7.88 16.50 -18.25
CA ASP A 7 -6.89 17.49 -18.67
C ASP A 7 -7.41 18.93 -18.56
N GLY A 8 -6.64 19.76 -17.86
CA GLY A 8 -6.93 21.18 -17.72
C GLY A 8 -6.31 21.81 -16.48
N TRP A 9 -6.35 23.14 -16.44
CA TRP A 9 -5.90 23.90 -15.27
C TRP A 9 -7.06 24.18 -14.32
N THR A 10 -6.81 23.98 -13.03
CA THR A 10 -7.72 24.37 -11.95
C THR A 10 -6.98 25.12 -10.84
N GLU A 11 -7.72 25.83 -10.00
CA GLU A 11 -7.22 26.53 -8.82
C GLU A 11 -7.72 25.83 -7.55
N CYS A 12 -6.83 25.58 -6.60
CA CYS A 12 -7.19 24.96 -5.33
C CYS A 12 -7.56 26.02 -4.27
N GLY A 13 -8.14 25.59 -3.14
CA GLY A 13 -8.50 26.47 -2.03
C GLY A 13 -7.33 27.21 -1.38
N ARG A 14 -6.09 26.78 -1.65
CA ARG A 14 -4.85 27.45 -1.22
C ARG A 14 -4.36 28.54 -2.20
N GLY A 15 -5.01 28.70 -3.36
CA GLY A 15 -4.65 29.68 -4.39
C GLY A 15 -3.53 29.23 -5.35
N HIS A 16 -3.16 27.95 -5.34
CA HIS A 16 -2.23 27.38 -6.31
C HIS A 16 -2.95 26.95 -7.60
N ARG A 17 -2.24 26.98 -8.73
CA ARG A 17 -2.71 26.43 -10.00
C ARG A 17 -2.17 25.02 -10.21
N HIS A 18 -3.07 24.09 -10.53
CA HIS A 18 -2.76 22.67 -10.74
C HIS A 18 -3.22 22.18 -12.11
N TRP A 19 -2.48 21.22 -12.68
CA TRP A 19 -2.92 20.46 -13.85
C TRP A 19 -3.72 19.23 -13.38
N GLY A 20 -4.87 18.97 -14.01
CA GLY A 20 -5.81 17.91 -13.62
C GLY A 20 -7.06 18.48 -12.97
N LEU A 21 -8.17 18.51 -13.71
CA LEU A 21 -9.45 19.05 -13.27
C LEU A 21 -10.06 18.26 -12.10
N HIS A 22 -9.77 16.97 -12.00
CA HIS A 22 -10.29 16.05 -10.98
C HIS A 22 -9.23 15.63 -9.95
N GLY A 23 -8.10 16.35 -9.89
CA GLY A 23 -6.93 15.91 -9.15
C GLY A 23 -5.90 15.25 -10.07
N ALA A 24 -4.83 14.77 -9.46
CA ALA A 24 -3.78 14.04 -10.13
C ALA A 24 -3.27 12.89 -9.25
N SER A 25 -2.62 11.91 -9.86
CA SER A 25 -2.00 10.81 -9.14
C SER A 25 -0.62 10.48 -9.68
N GLY A 26 0.23 9.91 -8.83
CA GLY A 26 1.57 9.49 -9.22
C GLY A 26 1.97 8.18 -8.57
N LEU A 27 2.74 7.37 -9.30
CA LEU A 27 3.23 6.10 -8.82
C LEU A 27 4.58 6.27 -8.11
N LEU A 28 4.61 5.95 -6.83
CA LEU A 28 5.83 5.70 -6.08
C LEU A 28 6.07 4.20 -6.04
N ALA A 29 6.78 3.69 -7.05
CA ALA A 29 7.24 2.30 -7.07
C ALA A 29 8.50 2.16 -6.21
N VAL A 30 8.49 1.21 -5.27
CA VAL A 30 9.62 0.93 -4.38
C VAL A 30 10.04 -0.54 -4.47
N HIS A 31 11.34 -0.77 -4.59
CA HIS A 31 11.96 -2.08 -4.46
C HIS A 31 12.89 -2.07 -3.23
N HIS A 32 12.91 -3.14 -2.46
CA HIS A 32 13.86 -3.31 -1.35
C HIS A 32 14.88 -4.38 -1.73
N ASP A 33 16.17 -4.07 -1.61
CA ASP A 33 17.21 -5.08 -1.80
C ASP A 33 17.26 -6.09 -0.65
N ALA A 34 18.17 -7.07 -0.74
CA ALA A 34 18.33 -8.10 0.27
C ALA A 34 18.66 -7.57 1.68
N HIS A 35 19.18 -6.34 1.79
CA HIS A 35 19.50 -5.67 3.05
C HIS A 35 18.40 -4.73 3.53
N GLY A 36 17.31 -4.58 2.75
CA GLY A 36 16.19 -3.70 3.06
C GLY A 36 16.42 -2.26 2.66
N VAL A 37 17.41 -1.96 1.81
CA VAL A 37 17.60 -0.60 1.29
C VAL A 37 16.53 -0.33 0.23
N PRO A 38 15.71 0.74 0.38
CA PRO A 38 14.71 1.08 -0.61
C PRO A 38 15.33 1.79 -1.83
N TYR A 39 14.87 1.37 -3.01
CA TYR A 39 15.08 1.99 -4.30
C TYR A 39 13.73 2.48 -4.80
N VAL A 40 13.65 3.74 -5.24
CA VAL A 40 12.41 4.35 -5.77
C VAL A 40 12.59 4.65 -7.25
N LEU A 41 11.60 4.29 -8.06
CA LEU A 41 11.56 4.68 -9.47
C LEU A 41 11.25 6.17 -9.57
N MET A 42 12.17 6.92 -10.16
CA MET A 42 12.09 8.37 -10.29
C MET A 42 12.20 8.79 -11.75
N GLN A 43 11.43 9.80 -12.12
CA GLN A 43 11.35 10.41 -13.44
C GLN A 43 12.00 11.79 -13.43
N LYS A 44 12.89 12.05 -14.38
CA LYS A 44 13.43 13.39 -14.62
C LYS A 44 12.63 14.07 -15.73
N ARG A 45 11.90 15.12 -15.35
CA ARG A 45 11.04 15.87 -16.27
C ARG A 45 11.86 16.59 -17.33
N SER A 46 11.38 16.55 -18.57
CA SER A 46 11.91 17.32 -19.69
C SER A 46 11.98 18.82 -19.38
N TRP A 47 12.98 19.52 -19.90
CA TRP A 47 13.21 20.95 -19.62
C TRP A 47 12.07 21.87 -20.08
N TRP A 48 11.30 21.45 -21.08
CA TRP A 48 10.15 22.18 -21.64
C TRP A 48 8.83 21.93 -20.88
N SER A 49 8.82 21.01 -19.92
CA SER A 49 7.64 20.73 -19.09
C SER A 49 7.52 21.73 -17.93
N HIS A 50 6.33 21.85 -17.35
CA HIS A 50 6.15 22.59 -16.09
C HIS A 50 7.10 22.01 -15.03
N HIS A 51 7.93 22.86 -14.40
CA HIS A 51 9.07 22.49 -13.54
C HIS A 51 10.14 21.58 -14.19
N GLY A 52 10.48 21.81 -15.46
CA GLY A 52 11.48 21.02 -16.18
C GLY A 52 12.84 20.89 -15.50
N GLY A 53 13.48 19.74 -15.66
CA GLY A 53 14.77 19.39 -15.05
C GLY A 53 14.69 18.96 -13.58
N THR A 54 13.49 18.88 -13.00
CA THR A 54 13.25 18.32 -11.66
C THR A 54 12.98 16.82 -11.71
N TRP A 55 13.19 16.15 -10.58
CA TRP A 55 12.86 14.75 -10.38
C TRP A 55 11.52 14.60 -9.65
N GLY A 56 10.66 13.72 -10.14
CA GLY A 56 9.37 13.42 -9.52
C GLY A 56 8.93 11.99 -9.82
N LEU A 57 7.68 11.70 -9.48
CA LEU A 57 7.05 10.44 -9.80
C LEU A 57 6.49 10.47 -11.23
N PRO A 58 6.47 9.34 -11.96
CA PRO A 58 5.56 9.18 -13.10
C PRO A 58 4.12 9.39 -12.63
N GLY A 59 3.35 10.17 -13.37
CA GLY A 59 2.02 10.58 -12.90
C GLY A 59 1.42 11.75 -13.67
N GLY A 60 0.11 11.89 -13.54
CA GLY A 60 -0.68 12.79 -14.37
C GLY A 60 -2.07 13.04 -13.82
N ALA A 61 -2.87 13.76 -14.63
CA ALA A 61 -4.25 14.12 -14.30
C ALA A 61 -5.13 12.87 -14.16
N LEU A 62 -6.09 12.93 -13.24
CA LEU A 62 -7.13 11.92 -13.12
C LEU A 62 -8.30 12.24 -14.05
N ASP A 63 -8.72 11.27 -14.84
CA ASP A 63 -10.01 11.31 -15.54
C ASP A 63 -11.18 11.18 -14.55
N SER A 64 -12.36 11.68 -14.92
CA SER A 64 -13.54 11.79 -14.05
C SER A 64 -14.07 10.46 -13.48
N HIS A 65 -13.60 9.33 -13.99
CA HIS A 65 -14.12 7.99 -13.74
C HIS A 65 -13.09 7.01 -13.18
N GLU A 66 -11.83 7.42 -13.09
CA GLU A 66 -10.77 6.59 -12.52
C GLU A 66 -10.49 6.99 -11.07
N ASP A 67 -10.10 6.01 -10.24
CA ASP A 67 -9.52 6.29 -8.93
C ASP A 67 -8.01 6.53 -9.06
N ALA A 68 -7.38 7.00 -7.98
CA ALA A 68 -5.95 7.28 -7.99
C ALA A 68 -5.07 6.07 -8.28
N VAL A 69 -5.49 4.86 -7.88
CA VAL A 69 -4.71 3.65 -8.15
C VAL A 69 -4.73 3.35 -9.65
N ALA A 70 -5.90 3.39 -10.27
CA ALA A 70 -6.06 3.21 -11.71
C ALA A 70 -5.27 4.28 -12.49
N GLY A 71 -5.40 5.55 -12.10
CA GLY A 71 -4.66 6.66 -12.73
C GLY A 71 -3.15 6.50 -12.63
N ALA A 72 -2.60 6.25 -11.44
CA ALA A 72 -1.16 6.10 -11.25
C ALA A 72 -0.59 4.89 -12.02
N LEU A 73 -1.33 3.78 -12.10
CA LEU A 73 -0.91 2.60 -12.86
C LEU A 73 -1.02 2.80 -14.38
N ARG A 74 -2.01 3.58 -14.85
CA ARG A 74 -2.13 4.01 -16.25
C ARG A 74 -0.93 4.87 -16.64
N GLU A 75 -0.65 5.91 -15.86
CA GLU A 75 0.48 6.82 -16.09
C GLU A 75 1.82 6.09 -16.04
N ALA A 76 2.04 5.21 -15.05
CA ALA A 76 3.26 4.41 -15.00
C ALA A 76 3.47 3.52 -16.24
N ARG A 77 2.39 3.01 -16.83
CA ARG A 77 2.43 2.25 -18.08
C ARG A 77 2.76 3.18 -19.26
N GLU A 78 2.11 4.33 -19.35
CA GLU A 78 2.22 5.27 -20.46
C GLU A 78 3.53 6.06 -20.48
N GLU A 79 4.05 6.42 -19.31
CA GLU A 79 5.24 7.25 -19.16
C GLU A 79 6.52 6.44 -18.97
N ALA A 80 6.43 5.29 -18.28
CA ALA A 80 7.59 4.53 -17.83
C ALA A 80 7.64 3.08 -18.35
N ALA A 81 6.65 2.66 -19.14
CA ALA A 81 6.49 1.28 -19.61
C ALA A 81 6.46 0.23 -18.48
N VAL A 82 6.05 0.64 -17.27
CA VAL A 82 5.97 -0.24 -16.10
C VAL A 82 4.61 -0.94 -16.09
N PRO A 83 4.56 -2.28 -16.10
CA PRO A 83 3.29 -2.99 -16.10
C PRO A 83 2.72 -3.09 -14.67
N GLY A 84 1.43 -2.78 -14.52
CA GLY A 84 0.78 -2.72 -13.21
C GLY A 84 0.65 -4.06 -12.47
N ASP A 85 0.69 -5.19 -13.19
CA ASP A 85 0.66 -6.54 -12.60
C ASP A 85 2.01 -6.95 -11.97
N ALA A 86 3.09 -6.22 -12.26
CA ALA A 86 4.38 -6.37 -11.59
C ALA A 86 4.48 -5.57 -10.27
N LEU A 87 3.40 -4.88 -9.88
CA LEU A 87 3.35 -4.00 -8.72
C LEU A 87 2.30 -4.48 -7.72
N ARG A 88 2.64 -4.44 -6.43
CA ARG A 88 1.68 -4.58 -5.34
C ARG A 88 1.45 -3.23 -4.68
N VAL A 89 0.27 -2.65 -4.88
CA VAL A 89 -0.14 -1.43 -4.17
C VAL A 89 -0.17 -1.70 -2.67
N LYS A 90 0.51 -0.85 -1.89
CA LYS A 90 0.55 -0.93 -0.43
C LYS A 90 -0.16 0.22 0.28
N GLY A 91 -0.39 1.33 -0.42
CA GLY A 91 -1.15 2.44 0.14
C GLY A 91 -1.26 3.64 -0.77
N VAL A 92 -2.12 4.58 -0.37
CA VAL A 92 -2.34 5.86 -1.03
C VAL A 92 -2.17 6.97 0.00
N TYR A 93 -1.27 7.90 -0.28
CA TYR A 93 -1.10 9.15 0.46
C TYR A 93 -1.80 10.28 -0.29
N VAL A 94 -2.50 11.17 0.43
CA VAL A 94 -3.28 12.26 -0.18
C VAL A 94 -2.72 13.60 0.28
N ASP A 95 -2.26 14.41 -0.68
CA ASP A 95 -1.92 15.81 -0.46
C ASP A 95 -3.11 16.70 -0.87
N ASP A 96 -3.99 16.98 0.11
CA ASP A 96 -5.24 17.71 -0.12
C ASP A 96 -5.04 19.24 -0.09
N HIS A 97 -5.28 19.90 -1.21
CA HIS A 97 -5.16 21.34 -1.38
C HIS A 97 -6.49 22.11 -1.26
N GLY A 98 -7.54 21.49 -0.72
CA GLY A 98 -8.84 22.12 -0.50
C GLY A 98 -9.63 22.28 -1.78
N GLY A 99 -9.99 21.17 -2.42
CA GLY A 99 -10.74 21.12 -3.69
C GLY A 99 -9.93 20.59 -4.88
N TRP A 100 -8.65 20.30 -4.66
CA TRP A 100 -7.78 19.56 -5.56
C TRP A 100 -6.82 18.73 -4.71
N ALA A 101 -6.46 17.52 -5.13
CA ALA A 101 -5.49 16.70 -4.42
C ALA A 101 -4.50 16.04 -5.37
N PHE A 102 -3.29 15.81 -4.88
CA PHE A 102 -2.35 14.88 -5.49
C PHE A 102 -2.31 13.60 -4.67
N GLU A 103 -2.68 12.47 -5.28
CA GLU A 103 -2.67 11.16 -4.63
C GLU A 103 -1.40 10.37 -5.01
N THR A 104 -0.51 10.14 -4.05
CA THR A 104 0.68 9.31 -4.25
C THR A 104 0.35 7.85 -3.96
N VAL A 105 0.38 7.02 -5.00
CA VAL A 105 0.15 5.57 -4.90
C VAL A 105 1.49 4.89 -4.65
N ILE A 106 1.66 4.32 -3.47
CA ILE A 106 2.86 3.61 -3.08
C ILE A 106 2.68 2.13 -3.45
N ALA A 107 3.57 1.60 -4.27
CA ALA A 107 3.53 0.22 -4.71
C ALA A 107 4.89 -0.48 -4.63
N GLU A 108 4.89 -1.73 -4.22
CA GLU A 108 6.10 -2.55 -4.14
C GLU A 108 6.37 -3.28 -5.45
N ALA A 109 7.63 -3.31 -5.86
CA ALA A 109 8.15 -4.14 -6.94
C ALA A 109 9.07 -5.24 -6.37
N SER A 110 8.90 -6.47 -6.85
CA SER A 110 9.74 -7.61 -6.47
C SER A 110 11.19 -7.48 -6.95
N GLU A 111 11.42 -6.66 -7.97
CA GLU A 111 12.72 -6.39 -8.58
C GLU A 111 12.80 -4.94 -9.09
N LEU A 112 13.99 -4.53 -9.52
CA LEU A 112 14.19 -3.27 -10.23
C LEU A 112 13.64 -3.40 -11.65
N LEU A 113 12.36 -3.10 -11.82
CA LEU A 113 11.67 -3.24 -13.11
C LEU A 113 12.37 -2.40 -14.20
N PRO A 114 12.51 -2.92 -15.43
CA PRO A 114 13.01 -2.13 -16.54
C PRO A 114 12.03 -1.00 -16.84
N ALA A 115 12.45 0.24 -16.57
CA ALA A 115 11.67 1.43 -16.83
C ALA A 115 12.38 2.29 -17.89
N VAL A 116 11.64 2.73 -18.89
CA VAL A 116 12.17 3.55 -20.00
C VAL A 116 11.20 4.69 -20.30
N PRO A 117 11.70 5.89 -20.67
CA PRO A 117 10.83 6.97 -21.09
C PRO A 117 10.00 6.53 -22.30
N ALA A 118 8.69 6.42 -22.13
CA ALA A 118 7.77 5.99 -23.18
C ALA A 118 7.13 7.18 -23.93
N ASN A 119 7.29 8.40 -23.41
CA ASN A 119 6.82 9.65 -24.02
C ASN A 119 7.90 10.76 -23.98
N ARG A 120 7.56 11.97 -24.47
CA ARG A 120 8.48 13.14 -24.48
C ARG A 120 8.53 13.91 -23.17
N GLU A 121 7.73 13.53 -22.18
CA GLU A 121 7.60 14.26 -20.91
C GLU A 121 8.80 14.03 -19.99
N SER A 122 9.55 12.98 -20.26
CA SER A 122 10.68 12.49 -19.47
C SER A 122 11.94 12.39 -20.29
N VAL A 123 13.05 12.88 -19.75
CA VAL A 123 14.39 12.71 -20.35
C VAL A 123 15.13 11.51 -19.76
N GLU A 124 14.73 11.06 -18.58
CA GLU A 124 15.40 9.98 -17.84
C GLU A 124 14.42 9.32 -16.86
N LEU A 125 14.51 8.00 -16.74
CA LEU A 125 13.88 7.21 -15.68
C LEU A 125 14.95 6.39 -14.99
N ARG A 126 14.93 6.38 -13.65
CA ARG A 126 15.97 5.72 -12.86
C ARG A 126 15.44 5.24 -11.51
N TRP A 127 15.84 4.04 -11.13
CA TRP A 127 15.76 3.58 -9.75
C TRP A 127 16.87 4.23 -8.93
N LEU A 128 16.49 5.07 -7.97
CA LEU A 128 17.40 5.78 -7.06
C LEU A 128 17.32 5.18 -5.67
N ARG A 129 18.47 4.99 -5.01
CA ARG A 129 18.48 4.60 -3.60
C ARG A 129 17.92 5.74 -2.77
N LEU A 130 17.19 5.42 -1.71
CA LEU A 130 16.56 6.42 -0.85
C LEU A 130 17.50 7.57 -0.42
N PRO A 131 18.76 7.32 0.02
CA PRO A 131 19.68 8.41 0.38
C PRO A 131 20.10 9.32 -0.79
N GLU A 132 20.00 8.86 -2.03
CA GLU A 132 20.34 9.64 -3.23
C GLU A 132 19.24 10.65 -3.55
N ILE A 133 17.98 10.35 -3.21
CA ILE A 133 16.81 11.17 -3.55
C ILE A 133 16.87 12.54 -2.89
N SER A 134 17.30 12.60 -1.62
CA SER A 134 17.43 13.86 -0.88
C SER A 134 18.49 14.80 -1.45
N ALA A 135 19.40 14.30 -2.29
CA ALA A 135 20.39 15.12 -3.01
C ALA A 135 19.91 15.58 -4.39
N MET A 136 18.75 15.11 -4.86
CA MET A 136 18.18 15.46 -6.15
C MET A 136 17.38 16.77 -6.07
N ARG A 137 17.28 17.48 -7.21
CA ARG A 137 16.35 18.60 -7.37
C ARG A 137 14.95 18.05 -7.59
N LEU A 138 14.18 17.87 -6.51
CA LEU A 138 12.83 17.33 -6.56
C LEU A 138 11.82 18.34 -7.14
N HIS A 139 10.75 17.82 -7.72
CA HIS A 139 9.56 18.60 -8.09
C HIS A 139 8.98 19.24 -6.82
N PRO A 140 8.61 20.53 -6.80
CA PRO A 140 8.24 21.23 -5.57
C PRO A 140 7.15 20.54 -4.72
N GLY A 141 6.03 20.15 -5.33
CA GLY A 141 4.95 19.45 -4.61
C GLY A 141 5.36 18.06 -4.10
N PHE A 142 6.29 17.38 -4.79
CA PHE A 142 6.83 16.12 -4.29
C PHE A 142 7.81 16.36 -3.14
N ALA A 143 8.63 17.41 -3.23
CA ALA A 143 9.57 17.77 -2.18
C ALA A 143 8.87 18.12 -0.85
N GLU A 144 7.69 18.76 -0.93
CA GLU A 144 6.87 19.12 0.24
C GLU A 144 6.36 17.90 1.00
N THR A 145 5.95 16.85 0.29
CA THR A 145 5.36 15.63 0.89
C THR A 145 6.39 14.53 1.16
N TRP A 146 7.58 14.60 0.56
CA TRP A 146 8.59 13.56 0.62
C TRP A 146 9.02 13.16 2.05
N GLY A 147 9.06 14.13 2.97
CA GLY A 147 9.37 13.88 4.38
C GLY A 147 8.47 12.84 5.04
N GLU A 148 7.18 12.87 4.73
CA GLU A 148 6.18 11.96 5.28
C GLU A 148 6.10 10.66 4.47
N VAL A 149 6.03 10.78 3.14
CA VAL A 149 5.85 9.64 2.23
C VAL A 149 7.02 8.64 2.32
N GLN A 150 8.25 9.11 2.54
CA GLN A 150 9.41 8.22 2.62
C GLN A 150 9.39 7.28 3.85
N GLU A 151 8.72 7.68 4.94
CA GLU A 151 8.58 6.83 6.14
C GLU A 151 7.61 5.66 5.91
N GLU A 152 6.78 5.77 4.86
CA GLU A 152 5.80 4.78 4.45
C GLU A 152 6.32 3.83 3.36
N LEU A 153 7.64 3.79 3.10
CA LEU A 153 8.21 2.84 2.14
C LEU A 153 8.38 1.43 2.70
N ARG A 154 8.57 1.30 4.02
CA ARG A 154 8.87 0.00 4.66
C ARG A 154 7.75 -1.01 4.44
N PRO A 155 8.03 -2.27 4.06
CA PRO A 155 6.96 -3.24 3.88
C PRO A 155 6.29 -3.60 5.20
N GLU A 156 4.97 -3.76 5.13
CA GLU A 156 4.14 -4.00 6.31
C GLU A 156 3.27 -5.24 6.13
N THR A 157 3.26 -6.08 7.16
CA THR A 157 2.48 -7.31 7.20
C THR A 157 1.49 -7.27 8.36
N LEU A 158 0.21 -7.47 8.05
CA LEU A 158 -0.88 -7.65 8.98
C LEU A 158 -1.11 -9.15 9.20
N VAL A 159 -0.82 -9.64 10.40
CA VAL A 159 -1.04 -11.04 10.79
C VAL A 159 -2.35 -11.15 11.55
N LEU A 160 -3.25 -12.00 11.07
CA LEU A 160 -4.58 -12.20 11.63
C LEU A 160 -4.62 -13.50 12.43
N ASP A 161 -4.92 -13.38 13.73
CA ASP A 161 -5.38 -14.49 14.55
C ASP A 161 -6.85 -14.77 14.24
N VAL A 162 -7.10 -15.63 13.24
CA VAL A 162 -8.46 -15.82 12.70
C VAL A 162 -9.39 -16.40 13.76
N ALA A 163 -8.93 -17.35 14.58
CA ALA A 163 -9.74 -17.95 15.63
C ALA A 163 -10.19 -16.89 16.65
N ASN A 164 -9.27 -16.02 17.07
CA ASN A 164 -9.58 -14.94 18.00
C ASN A 164 -10.51 -13.88 17.40
N ILE A 165 -10.31 -13.50 16.14
CA ILE A 165 -11.13 -12.49 15.47
C ILE A 165 -12.54 -13.01 15.22
N VAL A 166 -12.70 -14.24 14.71
CA VAL A 166 -14.02 -14.86 14.50
C VAL A 166 -14.76 -14.99 15.84
N GLY A 167 -14.06 -15.41 16.90
CA GLY A 167 -14.62 -15.46 18.24
C GLY A 167 -15.11 -14.09 18.73
N ALA A 168 -14.33 -13.04 18.48
CA ALA A 168 -14.68 -11.66 18.84
C ALA A 168 -15.82 -11.08 18.00
N ARG A 169 -15.94 -11.45 16.72
CA ARG A 169 -17.03 -11.04 15.82
C ARG A 169 -18.38 -11.64 16.26
N ALA A 170 -18.33 -12.78 16.95
CA ALA A 170 -19.47 -13.42 17.62
C ALA A 170 -20.74 -13.59 16.75
N GLN A 171 -20.58 -13.79 15.44
CA GLN A 171 -21.72 -14.02 14.53
C GLN A 171 -22.50 -15.27 14.93
N HIS A 172 -23.83 -15.21 14.91
CA HIS A 172 -24.67 -16.33 15.37
C HIS A 172 -24.29 -17.65 14.68
N GLY A 173 -23.94 -18.68 15.48
CA GLY A 173 -23.61 -20.01 14.99
C GLY A 173 -22.16 -20.24 14.54
N TRP A 174 -21.25 -19.26 14.67
CA TRP A 174 -19.85 -19.38 14.25
C TRP A 174 -19.13 -20.60 14.84
N TRP A 175 -19.47 -21.01 16.06
CA TRP A 175 -18.85 -22.16 16.72
C TRP A 175 -19.21 -23.51 16.06
N LYS A 176 -20.33 -23.57 15.31
CA LYS A 176 -20.76 -24.74 14.54
C LYS A 176 -20.16 -24.78 13.13
N ASP A 177 -19.92 -23.61 12.53
CA ASP A 177 -19.35 -23.44 11.18
C ASP A 177 -18.12 -22.53 11.23
N ARG A 178 -17.01 -23.07 11.76
CA ARG A 178 -15.75 -22.33 11.88
C ARG A 178 -15.12 -22.05 10.51
N LEU A 179 -15.22 -23.00 9.59
CA LEU A 179 -14.71 -22.87 8.23
C LEU A 179 -15.40 -21.71 7.51
N GLY A 180 -16.74 -21.72 7.43
CA GLY A 180 -17.47 -20.66 6.74
C GLY A 180 -17.30 -19.30 7.40
N ALA A 181 -17.21 -19.24 8.74
CA ALA A 181 -16.95 -17.99 9.45
C ALA A 181 -15.55 -17.40 9.14
N ALA A 182 -14.53 -18.25 9.07
CA ALA A 182 -13.19 -17.85 8.68
C ALA A 182 -13.13 -17.40 7.21
N THR A 183 -13.71 -18.17 6.28
CA THR A 183 -13.76 -17.81 4.86
C THR A 183 -14.39 -16.43 4.64
N ARG A 184 -15.57 -16.18 5.24
CA ARG A 184 -16.25 -14.87 5.12
C ARG A 184 -15.41 -13.73 5.68
N LEU A 185 -14.73 -13.94 6.81
CA LEU A 185 -13.83 -12.93 7.37
C LEU A 185 -12.69 -12.59 6.40
N LEU A 186 -12.05 -13.60 5.78
CA LEU A 186 -10.95 -13.35 4.86
C LEU A 186 -11.42 -12.69 3.56
N GLU A 187 -12.59 -13.08 3.05
CA GLU A 187 -13.22 -12.42 1.89
C GLU A 187 -13.51 -10.93 2.18
N ASP A 188 -14.07 -10.61 3.36
CA ASP A 188 -14.32 -9.24 3.78
C ASP A 188 -13.01 -8.43 3.85
N VAL A 189 -11.99 -8.98 4.51
CA VAL A 189 -10.68 -8.31 4.68
C VAL A 189 -9.96 -8.11 3.35
N SER A 190 -10.04 -9.07 2.42
CA SER A 190 -9.33 -9.01 1.12
C SER A 190 -9.73 -7.83 0.23
N ARG A 191 -10.88 -7.20 0.49
CA ARG A 191 -11.46 -6.14 -0.35
C ARG A 191 -11.24 -4.74 0.20
N LEU A 192 -10.62 -4.60 1.37
CA LEU A 192 -10.60 -3.34 2.11
C LEU A 192 -9.27 -2.60 1.98
N GLY A 193 -9.38 -1.29 1.76
CA GLY A 193 -8.35 -0.35 2.19
C GLY A 193 -8.53 -0.08 3.69
N LEU A 194 -7.56 -0.45 4.50
CA LEU A 194 -7.59 -0.27 5.95
C LEU A 194 -7.21 1.17 6.32
N THR A 195 -7.68 1.67 7.46
CA THR A 195 -7.23 2.97 7.97
C THR A 195 -5.77 2.92 8.40
N HIS A 196 -5.05 4.01 8.15
CA HIS A 196 -3.67 4.20 8.59
C HIS A 196 -3.51 5.63 9.14
N PRO A 197 -2.56 5.88 10.07
CA PRO A 197 -2.35 7.22 10.62
C PRO A 197 -1.91 8.27 9.58
N VAL A 198 -1.26 7.83 8.50
CA VAL A 198 -0.67 8.70 7.46
C VAL A 198 -1.29 8.47 6.08
N LEU A 199 -1.75 7.24 5.80
CA LEU A 199 -2.24 6.87 4.47
C LEU A 199 -3.77 6.92 4.49
N GLU A 200 -4.35 7.53 3.46
CA GLU A 200 -5.81 7.56 3.28
C GLU A 200 -6.35 6.14 3.09
N ARG A 201 -5.61 5.31 2.34
CA ARG A 201 -5.90 3.89 2.16
C ARG A 201 -4.63 3.08 2.36
N TRP A 202 -4.70 2.02 3.17
CA TRP A 202 -3.58 1.11 3.43
C TRP A 202 -3.93 -0.33 3.05
N TYR A 203 -3.03 -0.95 2.30
CA TYR A 203 -3.18 -2.30 1.75
C TYR A 203 -1.99 -3.17 2.18
N PRO A 204 -1.90 -3.58 3.45
CA PRO A 204 -0.77 -4.38 3.93
C PRO A 204 -0.73 -5.76 3.27
N ARG A 205 0.40 -6.46 3.41
CA ARG A 205 0.42 -7.91 3.17
C ARG A 205 -0.41 -8.55 4.26
N ILE A 206 -1.36 -9.40 3.91
CA ILE A 206 -2.21 -10.05 4.91
C ILE A 206 -1.79 -11.51 5.03
N VAL A 207 -1.47 -11.92 6.26
CA VAL A 207 -1.24 -13.32 6.62
C VAL A 207 -2.29 -13.76 7.61
N ALA A 208 -3.16 -14.69 7.21
CA ALA A 208 -4.23 -15.21 8.04
C ALA A 208 -3.83 -16.57 8.62
N VAL A 209 -3.69 -16.66 9.94
CA VAL A 209 -3.42 -17.94 10.61
C VAL A 209 -4.73 -18.59 11.03
N VAL A 210 -4.99 -19.77 10.47
CA VAL A 210 -6.19 -20.58 10.72
C VAL A 210 -5.82 -21.88 11.43
N GLU A 211 -6.70 -22.37 12.29
CA GLU A 211 -6.48 -23.59 13.07
C GLU A 211 -7.74 -24.45 13.22
N GLY A 212 -7.57 -25.70 13.68
CA GLY A 212 -8.66 -26.63 13.93
C GLY A 212 -9.62 -26.79 12.74
N GLY A 213 -10.92 -26.64 13.00
CA GLY A 213 -11.98 -26.78 12.00
C GLY A 213 -12.03 -25.68 10.92
N ALA A 214 -11.08 -24.74 10.90
CA ALA A 214 -10.92 -23.73 9.84
C ALA A 214 -9.66 -23.96 8.99
N ARG A 215 -8.94 -25.07 9.15
CA ARG A 215 -7.70 -25.35 8.39
C ARG A 215 -7.89 -25.49 6.88
N GLU A 216 -9.12 -25.77 6.44
CA GLU A 216 -9.48 -25.99 5.03
C GLU A 216 -10.08 -24.74 4.37
N VAL A 217 -9.83 -23.55 4.92
CA VAL A 217 -10.24 -22.29 4.28
C VAL A 217 -9.63 -22.24 2.87
N PRO A 218 -10.44 -21.96 1.82
CA PRO A 218 -9.94 -21.88 0.45
C PRO A 218 -9.01 -20.67 0.26
N ASP A 219 -8.24 -20.69 -0.83
CA ASP A 219 -7.39 -19.56 -1.20
C ASP A 219 -8.24 -18.30 -1.43
N VAL A 220 -7.85 -17.21 -0.77
CA VAL A 220 -8.46 -15.89 -0.93
C VAL A 220 -7.43 -14.95 -1.56
N PRO A 221 -7.70 -14.37 -2.75
CA PRO A 221 -6.78 -13.44 -3.39
C PRO A 221 -6.36 -12.30 -2.46
N GLY A 222 -5.07 -11.99 -2.43
CA GLY A 222 -4.51 -10.95 -1.57
C GLY A 222 -4.29 -11.34 -0.11
N VAL A 223 -4.66 -12.57 0.30
CA VAL A 223 -4.47 -13.08 1.66
C VAL A 223 -3.65 -14.37 1.63
N GLN A 224 -2.52 -14.39 2.32
CA GLN A 224 -1.75 -15.61 2.54
C GLN A 224 -2.35 -16.39 3.72
N VAL A 225 -2.95 -17.56 3.44
CA VAL A 225 -3.50 -18.43 4.49
C VAL A 225 -2.43 -19.38 5.02
N VAL A 226 -2.27 -19.43 6.34
CA VAL A 226 -1.38 -20.34 7.06
C VAL A 226 -2.20 -21.26 7.95
N ALA A 227 -2.35 -22.51 7.54
CA ALA A 227 -2.99 -23.54 8.35
C ALA A 227 -2.02 -24.05 9.43
N ALA A 228 -2.25 -23.67 10.69
CA ALA A 228 -1.44 -24.11 11.82
C ALA A 228 -1.58 -25.63 12.01
N THR A 229 -0.47 -26.38 12.02
CA THR A 229 -0.48 -27.84 12.25
C THR A 229 -0.80 -28.21 13.70
N GLY A 230 -0.43 -27.33 14.64
CA GLY A 230 -0.75 -27.38 16.07
C GLY A 230 -1.55 -26.15 16.50
N SER A 231 -0.98 -25.39 17.44
CA SER A 231 -1.53 -24.13 17.95
C SER A 231 -1.41 -22.99 16.93
N GLY A 232 -2.48 -22.20 16.78
CA GLY A 232 -2.47 -20.95 16.03
C GLY A 232 -1.44 -19.95 16.55
N ASP A 233 -1.29 -19.79 17.86
CA ASP A 233 -0.32 -18.89 18.48
C ASP A 233 1.12 -19.23 18.06
N ASP A 234 1.48 -20.51 18.05
CA ASP A 234 2.82 -20.94 17.65
C ASP A 234 3.07 -20.67 16.16
N ALA A 235 2.05 -20.84 15.33
CA ALA A 235 2.13 -20.51 13.91
C ALA A 235 2.23 -18.99 13.68
N ILE A 236 1.51 -18.16 14.43
CA ILE A 236 1.63 -16.69 14.40
C ILE A 236 3.03 -16.26 14.79
N VAL A 237 3.57 -16.79 15.90
CA VAL A 237 4.94 -16.49 16.34
C VAL A 237 5.96 -16.88 15.26
N GLU A 238 5.77 -18.00 14.58
CA GLU A 238 6.62 -18.42 13.47
C GLU A 238 6.53 -17.49 12.25
N VAL A 239 5.33 -16.99 11.92
CA VAL A 239 5.15 -15.95 10.88
C VAL A 239 5.94 -14.69 11.26
N VAL A 240 5.83 -14.23 12.51
CA VAL A 240 6.56 -13.04 12.99
C VAL A 240 8.08 -13.25 12.92
N ARG A 241 8.60 -14.43 13.31
CA ARG A 241 10.04 -14.73 13.25
C ARG A 241 10.63 -14.68 11.84
N ARG A 242 9.81 -14.92 10.80
CA ARG A 242 10.26 -14.93 9.40
C ARG A 242 10.41 -13.53 8.82
N ALA A 243 9.75 -12.54 9.41
CA ALA A 243 9.84 -11.15 8.99
C ALA A 243 11.28 -10.67 9.05
N ARG A 244 11.70 -9.89 8.06
CA ARG A 244 13.03 -9.29 8.06
C ARG A 244 13.08 -8.15 9.07
N PRO A 245 14.26 -7.82 9.64
CA PRO A 245 14.38 -6.73 10.62
C PRO A 245 13.92 -5.35 10.13
N TRP A 246 13.85 -5.15 8.82
CA TRP A 246 13.41 -3.90 8.18
C TRP A 246 11.91 -3.89 7.81
N GLU A 247 11.20 -5.00 7.99
CA GLU A 247 9.76 -5.10 7.80
C GLU A 247 9.02 -4.76 9.10
N ARG A 248 7.81 -4.19 8.98
CA ARG A 248 6.91 -3.99 10.12
C ARG A 248 5.86 -5.10 10.14
N VAL A 249 5.61 -5.64 11.33
CA VAL A 249 4.56 -6.65 11.53
C VAL A 249 3.57 -6.14 12.57
N LEU A 250 2.29 -6.13 12.20
CA LEU A 250 1.16 -5.84 13.08
C LEU A 250 0.35 -7.11 13.27
N VAL A 251 0.19 -7.58 14.52
CA VAL A 251 -0.60 -8.76 14.85
C VAL A 251 -1.95 -8.35 15.43
N VAL A 252 -3.04 -8.85 14.84
CA VAL A 252 -4.40 -8.67 15.35
C VAL A 252 -4.76 -9.84 16.24
N THR A 253 -4.74 -9.64 17.56
CA THR A 253 -5.13 -10.64 18.56
C THR A 253 -5.54 -9.99 19.88
N ALA A 254 -6.39 -10.67 20.65
CA ALA A 254 -6.73 -10.31 22.04
C ALA A 254 -5.98 -11.15 23.07
N ASP A 255 -5.28 -12.21 22.66
CA ASP A 255 -4.56 -13.10 23.57
C ASP A 255 -3.36 -12.36 24.19
N ARG A 256 -3.25 -12.38 25.52
CA ARG A 256 -2.19 -11.66 26.24
C ARG A 256 -0.84 -12.33 26.13
N GLY A 257 -0.80 -13.67 26.21
CA GLY A 257 0.44 -14.42 26.11
C GLY A 257 1.02 -14.34 24.70
N LEU A 258 0.17 -14.42 23.68
CA LEU A 258 0.59 -14.22 22.30
C LEU A 258 1.14 -12.80 22.07
N LYS A 259 0.46 -11.76 22.61
CA LYS A 259 0.94 -10.37 22.50
C LYS A 259 2.35 -10.19 23.05
N GLU A 260 2.62 -10.72 24.23
CA GLU A 260 3.95 -10.67 24.84
C GLU A 260 4.98 -11.34 23.91
N ARG A 261 4.70 -12.57 23.49
CA ARG A 261 5.60 -13.36 22.63
C ARG A 261 5.94 -12.71 21.30
N VAL A 262 4.98 -12.07 20.63
CA VAL A 262 5.23 -11.41 19.33
C VAL A 262 5.86 -10.03 19.49
N THR A 263 5.58 -9.33 20.60
CA THR A 263 6.21 -8.04 20.92
C THR A 263 7.70 -8.23 21.22
N ASP A 264 8.07 -9.32 21.91
CA ASP A 264 9.47 -9.70 22.14
C ASP A 264 10.25 -9.95 20.82
N LEU A 265 9.54 -10.24 19.73
CA LEU A 265 10.11 -10.40 18.38
C LEU A 265 10.06 -9.10 17.55
N GLY A 266 9.58 -7.99 18.11
CA GLY A 266 9.53 -6.69 17.44
C GLY A 266 8.22 -6.39 16.70
N ALA A 267 7.20 -7.24 16.78
CA ALA A 267 5.89 -6.93 16.23
C ALA A 267 5.09 -5.96 17.12
N THR A 268 4.20 -5.19 16.51
CA THR A 268 3.17 -4.43 17.23
C THR A 268 1.87 -5.21 17.28
N THR A 269 0.95 -4.87 18.19
CA THR A 269 -0.30 -5.60 18.36
C THR A 269 -1.51 -4.69 18.48
N VAL A 270 -2.64 -5.12 17.90
CA VAL A 270 -3.96 -4.50 18.06
C VAL A 270 -5.00 -5.58 18.36
N GLY A 271 -6.12 -5.20 18.97
CA GLY A 271 -7.22 -6.13 19.27
C GLY A 271 -8.15 -6.37 18.07
N PRO A 272 -8.91 -7.48 18.04
CA PRO A 272 -9.86 -7.78 16.98
C PRO A 272 -10.88 -6.67 16.71
N ARG A 273 -11.29 -5.94 17.75
CA ARG A 273 -12.23 -4.80 17.63
C ARG A 273 -11.73 -3.72 16.66
N TRP A 274 -10.42 -3.49 16.60
CA TRP A 274 -9.85 -2.55 15.63
C TRP A 274 -10.15 -3.01 14.21
N LEU A 275 -9.85 -4.28 13.87
CA LEU A 275 -10.10 -4.82 12.54
C LEU A 275 -11.59 -4.85 12.21
N LEU A 276 -12.43 -5.30 13.15
CA LEU A 276 -13.88 -5.35 12.95
C LEU A 276 -14.47 -3.96 12.66
N SER A 277 -13.98 -2.91 13.33
CA SER A 277 -14.40 -1.52 13.03
C SER A 277 -13.98 -1.00 11.66
N GLN A 278 -13.09 -1.71 10.95
CA GLN A 278 -12.75 -1.43 9.56
C GLN A 278 -13.72 -2.10 8.59
N LEU A 279 -14.29 -3.27 8.98
CA LEU A 279 -15.21 -4.04 8.15
C LEU A 279 -16.61 -3.41 8.08
N ASP A 280 -16.98 -2.63 9.10
CA ASP A 280 -18.31 -2.01 9.23
C ASP A 280 -18.40 -0.63 8.54
N ARG A 281 -17.38 -0.23 7.77
CA ARG A 281 -17.27 1.08 7.11
C ARG A 281 -17.74 1.05 5.66
#